data_AF-A0A1G2ELF3-F1
#
_entry.id   AF-A0A1G2ELF3-F1
#
_cell.length_a   1.000
_cell.length_b   1.000
_cell.length_c   1.000
_cell.angle_alpha   90.00
_cell.angle_beta   90.00
_cell.angle_gamma   90.00
#
_symmetry.space_group_name_H-M   'P 1'
#
loop_
_entity.id
_entity.type
_entity.pdbx_description
1 polymer ?
#
loop_
_entity_poly.entity_id
_entity_poly.type
_entity_poly.pdbx_seq_one_letter_code
_entity_poly.pdbx_strand_id
1 'polypeptide(L)'
;MTGPLNKLLSQHSQWRNTLDVSRVAQTEDAKSDRHNQIAGCTIGIKIPFTDIEIGGFPVMCPTQSQKDLPAGGTIPGSCDICSVAKEYNVPCCFLKGIWDVETGQSPTGPTGQYGNYQCCNSVGACGPMQIMGGLVPPLSAGEKLDPCVLCDSWILASRLLIMKKCVAAGECNSWEWKDEYKDKYPISESELEVVGYYYGLVNGCYPDNASQCRWGDGKSYCDAVDYYCKNDQAIPDQCTQQYCSLLTPPVTCP
;
A
#
# COMPACT_ATOMS: atom_id res chain seq x y z
N MET A 1 -39.03 -35.97 5.47
CA MET A 1 -38.61 -34.55 5.51
C MET A 1 -37.58 -34.41 6.61
N THR A 2 -36.28 -34.39 6.26
CA THR A 2 -35.16 -33.86 7.06
C THR A 2 -33.97 -33.81 6.11
N GLY A 3 -33.64 -32.61 5.64
CA GLY A 3 -32.57 -32.32 4.68
C GLY A 3 -31.19 -32.04 5.34
N PRO A 4 -30.14 -31.82 4.54
CA PRO A 4 -28.76 -32.08 4.90
C PRO A 4 -28.05 -30.85 5.50
N LEU A 5 -27.74 -30.88 6.80
CA LEU A 5 -26.86 -29.91 7.46
C LEU A 5 -25.53 -30.50 7.96
N ASN A 6 -25.31 -31.82 7.83
CA ASN A 6 -24.16 -32.50 8.43
C ASN A 6 -22.97 -32.74 7.49
N LYS A 7 -22.89 -32.06 6.34
CA LYS A 7 -21.78 -32.25 5.38
C LYS A 7 -20.73 -31.13 5.36
N LEU A 8 -20.89 -30.06 6.15
CA LEU A 8 -19.97 -28.91 6.16
C LEU A 8 -19.00 -28.88 7.35
N LEU A 9 -19.12 -29.76 8.34
CA LEU A 9 -18.29 -29.75 9.55
C LEU A 9 -17.17 -30.82 9.59
N SER A 10 -17.03 -31.66 8.56
CA SER A 10 -15.99 -32.72 8.55
C SER A 10 -14.74 -32.40 7.72
N GLN A 11 -14.60 -31.18 7.17
CA GLN A 11 -13.43 -30.81 6.34
C GLN A 11 -12.41 -29.89 7.04
N HIS A 12 -12.63 -29.48 8.30
CA HIS A 12 -11.74 -28.54 9.00
C HIS A 12 -10.81 -29.14 10.07
N SER A 13 -10.72 -30.48 10.24
CA SER A 13 -9.92 -31.07 11.33
C SER A 13 -8.65 -31.86 10.93
N GLN A 14 -8.23 -31.82 9.67
CA GLN A 14 -7.06 -32.60 9.20
C GLN A 14 -5.89 -31.76 8.68
N TRP A 15 -5.40 -30.80 9.44
CA TRP A 15 -4.07 -30.21 9.20
C TRP A 15 -3.36 -29.90 10.51
N ARG A 16 -3.08 -30.95 11.29
CA ARG A 16 -1.97 -30.96 12.24
C ARG A 16 -1.02 -32.06 11.79
N ASN A 17 0.15 -31.69 11.28
CA ASN A 17 1.44 -32.30 11.61
C ASN A 17 2.60 -31.69 10.78
N THR A 18 3.57 -31.18 11.55
CA THR A 18 5.04 -31.31 11.41
C THR A 18 5.70 -30.91 10.08
N LEU A 19 6.52 -29.85 10.14
CA LEU A 19 7.58 -29.59 9.15
C LEU A 19 8.94 -29.56 9.88
N ASP A 20 9.76 -30.54 9.53
CA ASP A 20 11.18 -30.64 9.79
C ASP A 20 11.92 -29.91 8.65
N VAL A 21 12.85 -29.01 8.97
CA VAL A 21 13.58 -28.21 7.97
C VAL A 21 15.08 -28.51 8.11
N SER A 22 15.60 -29.33 7.19
CA SER A 22 17.04 -29.53 7.02
C SER A 22 17.64 -28.41 6.17
N ARG A 23 18.73 -27.80 6.67
CA ARG A 23 19.55 -26.77 6.00
C ARG A 23 20.45 -27.40 4.94
N VAL A 24 20.57 -26.76 3.78
CA VAL A 24 21.77 -26.84 2.93
C VAL A 24 22.25 -25.41 2.68
N ALA A 25 23.43 -25.08 3.21
CA ALA A 25 24.15 -23.85 2.92
C ALA A 25 25.22 -24.17 1.87
N GLN A 26 25.30 -23.34 0.83
CA GLN A 26 26.50 -23.21 0.01
C GLN A 26 26.97 -21.76 0.10
N THR A 27 28.17 -21.58 0.62
CA THR A 27 28.93 -20.33 0.66
C THR A 27 29.85 -20.27 -0.55
N GLU A 28 29.80 -19.18 -1.30
CA GLU A 28 30.93 -18.74 -2.11
C GLU A 28 31.33 -17.32 -1.69
N ASP A 29 32.61 -17.19 -1.37
CA ASP A 29 33.28 -15.95 -0.98
C ASP A 29 33.48 -15.04 -2.20
N ALA A 30 33.16 -13.75 -2.05
CA ALA A 30 33.71 -12.70 -2.89
C ALA A 30 34.07 -11.46 -2.06
N LYS A 31 35.36 -11.12 -2.09
CA LYS A 31 35.99 -9.97 -1.45
C LYS A 31 35.73 -8.67 -2.23
N SER A 32 35.56 -7.59 -1.45
CA SER A 32 36.07 -6.22 -1.65
C SER A 32 35.61 -5.43 -2.89
N ASP A 33 34.86 -4.33 -2.67
CA ASP A 33 35.43 -2.98 -2.73
C ASP A 33 34.44 -1.91 -2.25
N ARG A 34 34.97 -0.89 -1.57
CA ARG A 34 34.24 0.18 -0.88
C ARG A 34 33.55 1.11 -1.87
N HIS A 35 32.23 1.24 -1.79
CA HIS A 35 31.47 2.42 -2.18
C HIS A 35 30.26 2.57 -1.23
N ASN A 36 29.91 3.82 -0.93
CA ASN A 36 28.82 4.27 -0.05
C ASN A 36 27.55 3.41 -0.20
N GLN A 37 27.33 2.47 0.72
CA GLN A 37 26.10 1.69 0.80
C GLN A 37 25.10 2.45 1.68
N ILE A 38 24.12 3.08 1.04
CA ILE A 38 22.81 3.25 1.69
C ILE A 38 22.21 1.85 1.70
N ALA A 39 22.13 1.24 2.89
CA ALA A 39 21.66 -0.12 3.08
C ALA A 39 20.17 -0.23 2.72
N GLY A 40 19.89 -0.55 1.46
CA GLY A 40 18.57 -0.92 0.99
C GLY A 40 18.20 -2.32 1.52
N CYS A 41 17.04 -2.41 2.14
CA CYS A 41 16.57 -3.58 2.84
C CYS A 41 15.30 -4.15 2.14
N THR A 42 15.37 -5.35 1.55
CA THR A 42 14.29 -6.10 0.86
C THR A 42 13.73 -7.34 1.58
N ILE A 43 12.39 -7.48 1.70
CA ILE A 43 11.69 -8.59 2.41
C ILE A 43 10.96 -9.51 1.44
N GLY A 44 11.09 -10.83 1.61
CA GLY A 44 10.18 -11.81 1.02
C GLY A 44 9.16 -12.34 2.02
N ILE A 45 7.87 -12.27 1.70
CA ILE A 45 6.81 -13.02 2.41
C ILE A 45 6.30 -14.11 1.46
N LYS A 46 6.32 -15.36 1.91
CA LYS A 46 5.63 -16.47 1.24
C LYS A 46 4.23 -16.63 1.80
N ILE A 47 3.22 -16.44 0.96
CA ILE A 47 1.83 -16.80 1.28
C ILE A 47 1.63 -18.26 0.85
N PRO A 48 1.16 -19.16 1.74
CA PRO A 48 0.82 -20.50 1.31
C PRO A 48 -0.42 -20.40 0.41
N PHE A 49 -0.43 -21.14 -0.70
CA PHE A 49 -1.55 -21.37 -1.64
C PHE A 49 -1.59 -20.60 -2.98
N THR A 50 -0.63 -19.72 -3.31
CA THR A 50 -0.47 -19.24 -4.71
C THR A 50 1.00 -18.99 -5.04
N ASP A 51 1.46 -19.47 -6.20
CA ASP A 51 2.81 -19.21 -6.77
C ASP A 51 2.96 -17.76 -7.30
N ILE A 52 2.34 -16.78 -6.64
CA ILE A 52 2.44 -15.35 -6.95
C ILE A 52 3.26 -14.71 -5.85
N GLU A 53 4.52 -14.38 -6.15
CA GLU A 53 5.35 -13.54 -5.31
C GLU A 53 4.86 -12.09 -5.43
N ILE A 54 4.11 -11.62 -4.43
CA ILE A 54 3.82 -10.20 -4.27
C ILE A 54 4.91 -9.65 -3.33
N GLY A 55 5.83 -8.86 -3.88
CA GLY A 55 6.96 -8.30 -3.12
C GLY A 55 6.49 -7.44 -1.95
N GLY A 56 7.10 -7.66 -0.77
CA GLY A 56 6.84 -6.89 0.43
C GLY A 56 7.34 -5.44 0.34
N PHE A 57 6.64 -4.55 1.03
CA PHE A 57 6.79 -3.09 0.93
C PHE A 57 8.00 -2.57 1.73
N PRO A 58 8.84 -1.69 1.16
CA PRO A 58 9.72 -0.84 1.95
C PRO A 58 8.91 0.32 2.54
N VAL A 59 8.65 0.30 3.84
CA VAL A 59 8.14 1.48 4.56
C VAL A 59 9.34 2.32 4.98
N MET A 60 9.61 3.42 4.28
CA MET A 60 10.62 4.39 4.73
C MET A 60 10.04 5.17 5.92
N CYS A 61 10.75 5.20 7.05
CA CYS A 61 10.44 6.13 8.13
C CYS A 61 10.70 7.56 7.62
N PRO A 62 9.71 8.46 7.59
CA PRO A 62 9.90 9.77 6.97
C PRO A 62 10.81 10.66 7.83
N THR A 63 11.89 11.15 7.23
CA THR A 63 12.62 12.33 7.71
C THR A 63 12.01 13.60 7.13
N GLN A 64 11.68 14.57 7.99
CA GLN A 64 11.17 15.90 7.63
C GLN A 64 12.07 16.65 6.63
N SER A 65 11.50 17.20 5.54
CA SER A 65 11.17 18.64 5.44
C SER A 65 10.68 19.03 4.03
N GLN A 66 9.73 19.97 3.98
CA GLN A 66 9.16 20.59 2.79
C GLN A 66 10.15 21.54 2.09
N LYS A 67 10.13 21.60 0.74
CA LYS A 67 9.96 22.87 -0.01
C LYS A 67 9.87 22.70 -1.54
N ASP A 68 8.98 23.51 -2.10
CA ASP A 68 8.88 24.06 -3.46
C ASP A 68 8.63 23.08 -4.65
N LEU A 69 7.42 23.19 -5.19
CA LEU A 69 6.87 22.46 -6.34
C LEU A 69 7.00 23.29 -7.64
N PRO A 70 7.48 22.71 -8.76
CA PRO A 70 7.21 23.25 -10.09
C PRO A 70 5.95 22.64 -10.71
N ALA A 71 5.16 23.50 -11.38
CA ALA A 71 3.91 23.16 -12.03
C ALA A 71 4.11 22.39 -13.34
N GLY A 72 3.35 21.31 -13.53
CA GLY A 72 3.17 20.63 -14.81
C GLY A 72 1.74 20.12 -14.95
N GLY A 73 1.04 20.53 -16.01
CA GLY A 73 -0.28 20.03 -16.44
C GLY A 73 -1.48 20.79 -15.87
N THR A 74 -2.07 21.69 -16.66
CA THR A 74 -3.22 22.53 -16.25
C THR A 74 -4.54 21.76 -16.36
N ILE A 75 -5.06 21.28 -15.21
CA ILE A 75 -6.51 21.10 -14.99
C ILE A 75 -7.00 22.39 -14.29
N PRO A 76 -8.08 23.06 -14.75
CA PRO A 76 -8.54 24.30 -14.14
C PRO A 76 -9.22 24.03 -12.79
N GLY A 77 -8.48 24.29 -11.71
CA GLY A 77 -8.88 24.19 -10.32
C GLY A 77 -7.63 24.00 -9.49
N SER A 78 -7.51 24.64 -8.32
CA SER A 78 -6.40 24.33 -7.42
C SER A 78 -6.39 22.82 -7.16
N CYS A 79 -5.34 22.10 -7.54
CA CYS A 79 -5.25 20.69 -7.23
C CYS A 79 -5.05 20.53 -5.74
N ASP A 80 -6.16 20.36 -5.05
CA ASP A 80 -6.29 20.15 -3.62
C ASP A 80 -6.82 18.73 -3.40
N ILE A 81 -6.19 18.00 -2.50
CA ILE A 81 -6.48 16.58 -2.25
C ILE A 81 -7.94 16.35 -1.85
N CYS A 82 -8.56 17.28 -1.11
CA CYS A 82 -9.97 17.17 -0.74
C CYS A 82 -10.91 17.45 -1.91
N SER A 83 -10.50 18.31 -2.85
CA SER A 83 -11.25 18.55 -4.08
C SER A 83 -11.26 17.31 -4.98
N VAL A 84 -10.11 16.63 -5.13
CA VAL A 84 -10.02 15.34 -5.81
C VAL A 84 -10.86 14.29 -5.08
N ALA A 85 -10.71 14.15 -3.77
CA ALA A 85 -11.46 13.17 -2.98
C ALA A 85 -12.98 13.35 -3.17
N LYS A 86 -13.46 14.60 -3.13
CA LYS A 86 -14.86 14.94 -3.36
C LYS A 86 -15.33 14.57 -4.77
N GLU A 87 -14.52 14.81 -5.81
CA GLU A 87 -14.86 14.46 -7.19
C GLU A 87 -15.09 12.95 -7.37
N TYR A 88 -14.33 12.14 -6.62
CA TYR A 88 -14.37 10.68 -6.71
C TYR A 88 -15.24 10.02 -5.63
N ASN A 89 -16.00 10.80 -4.83
CA ASN A 89 -16.77 10.30 -3.68
C ASN A 89 -15.93 9.44 -2.71
N VAL A 90 -14.71 9.89 -2.41
CA VAL A 90 -13.79 9.30 -1.43
C VAL A 90 -13.62 10.26 -0.25
N PRO A 91 -13.50 9.78 1.01
CA PRO A 91 -13.19 10.65 2.12
C PRO A 91 -11.82 11.31 1.96
N CYS A 92 -11.74 12.63 2.08
CA CYS A 92 -10.46 13.34 1.94
C CYS A 92 -9.39 12.83 2.91
N CYS A 93 -9.79 12.48 4.14
CA CYS A 93 -8.87 11.98 5.13
C CYS A 93 -8.29 10.60 4.77
N PHE A 94 -8.96 9.78 3.97
CA PHE A 94 -8.41 8.51 3.48
C PHE A 94 -7.22 8.77 2.55
N LEU A 95 -7.36 9.69 1.59
CA LEU A 95 -6.26 10.04 0.70
C LEU A 95 -5.08 10.67 1.45
N LYS A 96 -5.35 11.57 2.41
CA LYS A 96 -4.30 12.17 3.25
C LYS A 96 -3.58 11.11 4.09
N GLY A 97 -4.33 10.20 4.71
CA GLY A 97 -3.77 9.11 5.51
C GLY A 97 -2.92 8.16 4.67
N ILE A 98 -3.38 7.78 3.48
CA ILE A 98 -2.59 6.95 2.55
C ILE A 98 -1.32 7.70 2.13
N TRP A 99 -1.42 8.97 1.75
CA TRP A 99 -0.26 9.77 1.34
C TRP A 99 0.81 9.85 2.44
N ASP A 100 0.36 10.02 3.69
CA ASP A 100 1.24 10.01 4.86
C ASP A 100 1.88 8.64 5.11
N VAL A 101 1.08 7.57 5.06
CA VAL A 101 1.58 6.19 5.23
C VAL A 101 2.64 5.85 4.18
N GLU A 102 2.36 6.15 2.91
CA GLU A 102 3.18 5.74 1.77
C GLU A 102 4.49 6.53 1.71
N THR A 103 4.43 7.85 1.91
CA THR A 103 5.57 8.73 1.62
C THR A 103 5.78 9.85 2.62
N GLY A 104 5.09 9.83 3.76
CA GLY A 104 5.16 10.91 4.76
C GLY A 104 4.74 12.25 4.19
N GLN A 105 3.77 12.24 3.27
CA GLN A 105 3.31 13.42 2.54
C GLN A 105 4.37 14.03 1.60
N SER A 106 5.32 13.23 1.10
CA SER A 106 6.26 13.69 0.09
C SER A 106 5.56 13.92 -1.25
N PRO A 107 5.65 15.13 -1.84
CA PRO A 107 5.03 15.41 -3.14
C PRO A 107 5.77 14.77 -4.32
N THR A 108 6.96 14.23 -4.10
CA THR A 108 7.82 13.59 -5.11
C THR A 108 7.88 12.07 -5.01
N GLY A 109 7.29 11.50 -3.95
CA GLY A 109 7.43 10.07 -3.65
C GLY A 109 8.70 9.73 -2.85
N PRO A 110 9.13 8.46 -2.84
CA PRO A 110 10.09 7.91 -1.89
C PRO A 110 11.54 8.33 -2.14
N THR A 111 11.86 8.79 -3.35
CA THR A 111 13.23 9.16 -3.75
C THR A 111 13.50 10.67 -3.67
N GLY A 112 12.47 11.49 -3.46
CA GLY A 112 12.62 12.94 -3.45
C GLY A 112 12.84 13.57 -4.83
N GLN A 113 12.84 12.80 -5.93
CA GLN A 113 13.28 13.25 -7.27
C GLN A 113 12.15 13.23 -8.31
N TYR A 114 12.06 14.27 -9.13
CA TYR A 114 11.12 14.38 -10.26
C TYR A 114 11.72 13.84 -11.57
N GLY A 115 10.96 13.04 -12.33
CA GLY A 115 11.30 12.61 -13.68
C GLY A 115 11.14 11.09 -13.90
N ASN A 116 10.71 10.72 -15.11
CA ASN A 116 10.38 9.35 -15.51
C ASN A 116 11.45 8.35 -15.04
N TYR A 117 11.03 7.38 -14.23
CA TYR A 117 11.79 6.34 -13.52
C TYR A 117 12.41 6.70 -12.15
N GLN A 118 12.57 7.99 -11.80
CA GLN A 118 13.11 8.34 -10.48
C GLN A 118 12.05 8.42 -9.38
N CYS A 119 10.76 8.59 -9.70
CA CYS A 119 9.70 8.67 -8.68
C CYS A 119 9.19 7.28 -8.22
N CYS A 120 9.73 6.20 -8.76
CA CYS A 120 9.33 4.83 -8.45
C CYS A 120 10.34 4.18 -7.51
N ASN A 121 9.84 3.34 -6.60
CA ASN A 121 10.70 2.50 -5.79
C ASN A 121 11.16 1.24 -6.57
N SER A 122 12.01 0.44 -5.95
CA SER A 122 12.57 -0.79 -6.56
C SER A 122 11.54 -1.87 -6.89
N VAL A 123 10.32 -1.81 -6.33
CA VAL A 123 9.24 -2.76 -6.61
C VAL A 123 8.26 -2.24 -7.68
N GLY A 124 8.53 -1.06 -8.25
CA GLY A 124 7.72 -0.48 -9.31
C GLY A 124 6.47 0.25 -8.83
N ALA A 125 6.39 0.60 -7.55
CA ALA A 125 5.38 1.53 -7.03
C ALA A 125 5.87 2.97 -7.20
N CYS A 126 5.01 3.85 -7.73
CA CYS A 126 5.41 5.16 -8.24
C CYS A 126 4.67 6.31 -7.56
N GLY A 127 5.41 7.40 -7.33
CA GLY A 127 4.88 8.69 -6.93
C GLY A 127 4.42 8.80 -5.48
N PRO A 128 3.76 9.92 -5.13
CA PRO A 128 3.33 10.23 -3.75
C PRO A 128 2.43 9.19 -3.10
N MET A 129 1.59 8.54 -3.91
CA MET A 129 0.65 7.52 -3.46
C MET A 129 1.18 6.09 -3.67
N GLN A 130 2.41 5.90 -4.14
CA GLN A 130 3.01 4.57 -4.35
C GLN A 130 2.11 3.61 -5.16
N ILE A 131 1.58 4.09 -6.28
CA ILE A 131 0.75 3.26 -7.17
C ILE A 131 1.64 2.31 -7.97
N MET A 132 1.34 1.01 -7.94
CA MET A 132 2.03 0.02 -8.77
C MET A 132 1.93 0.38 -10.26
N GLY A 133 3.07 0.46 -10.96
CA GLY A 133 3.14 0.89 -12.36
C GLY A 133 2.23 0.08 -13.31
N GLY A 134 2.03 -1.21 -13.03
CA GLY A 134 1.11 -2.06 -13.81
C GLY A 134 -0.38 -1.69 -13.66
N LEU A 135 -0.75 -0.96 -12.60
CA LEU A 135 -2.10 -0.46 -12.38
C LEU A 135 -2.33 0.93 -12.99
N VAL A 136 -1.28 1.67 -13.35
CA VAL A 136 -1.42 3.00 -13.92
C VAL A 136 -2.20 2.97 -15.25
N PRO A 137 -1.82 2.17 -16.27
CA PRO A 137 -2.57 2.16 -17.53
C PRO A 137 -4.08 1.86 -17.40
N PRO A 138 -4.53 0.83 -16.66
CA PRO A 138 -5.95 0.56 -16.53
C PRO A 138 -6.69 1.61 -15.68
N LEU A 139 -6.04 2.21 -14.66
CA LEU A 139 -6.64 3.29 -13.87
C LEU A 139 -6.71 4.62 -14.64
N SER A 140 -5.80 4.86 -15.58
CA SER A 140 -5.80 6.07 -16.41
C SER A 140 -6.92 6.06 -17.46
N ALA A 141 -7.50 4.92 -17.83
CA ALA A 141 -8.59 4.83 -18.81
C ALA A 141 -8.33 5.58 -20.13
N GLY A 142 -7.08 5.60 -20.61
CA GLY A 142 -6.67 6.31 -21.82
C GLY A 142 -6.29 7.79 -21.61
N GLU A 143 -6.46 8.33 -20.40
CA GLU A 143 -5.91 9.62 -20.00
C GLU A 143 -4.38 9.54 -19.80
N LYS A 144 -3.71 10.70 -19.88
CA LYS A 144 -2.26 10.80 -19.67
C LYS A 144 -1.94 11.16 -18.21
N LEU A 145 -2.44 10.36 -17.27
CA LEU A 145 -2.12 10.53 -15.84
C LEU A 145 -0.70 10.04 -15.57
N ASP A 146 0.11 10.90 -14.94
CA ASP A 146 1.46 10.58 -14.49
C ASP A 146 1.46 10.31 -12.98
N PRO A 147 1.71 9.08 -12.50
CA PRO A 147 1.72 8.79 -11.06
C PRO A 147 2.75 9.63 -10.29
N CYS A 148 3.80 10.16 -10.95
CA CYS A 148 4.80 11.04 -10.38
C CYS A 148 4.28 12.48 -10.16
N VAL A 149 3.21 12.89 -10.83
CA VAL A 149 2.57 14.20 -10.64
C VAL A 149 1.61 14.09 -9.47
N LEU A 150 1.75 14.97 -8.47
CA LEU A 150 1.00 14.89 -7.22
C LEU A 150 -0.52 14.79 -7.43
N CYS A 151 -1.06 15.63 -8.31
CA CYS A 151 -2.49 15.65 -8.61
C CYS A 151 -2.98 14.33 -9.21
N ASP A 152 -2.28 13.88 -10.24
CA ASP A 152 -2.57 12.64 -10.96
C ASP A 152 -2.42 11.43 -10.03
N SER A 153 -1.45 11.46 -9.11
CA SER A 153 -1.28 10.45 -8.07
C SER A 153 -2.51 10.34 -7.16
N TRP A 154 -3.09 11.47 -6.73
CA TRP A 154 -4.32 11.48 -5.94
C TRP A 154 -5.53 10.99 -6.72
N ILE A 155 -5.63 11.35 -8.01
CA ILE A 155 -6.67 10.83 -8.91
C ILE A 155 -6.54 9.31 -9.03
N LEU A 156 -5.35 8.81 -9.35
CA LEU A 156 -5.05 7.39 -9.49
C LEU A 156 -5.34 6.63 -8.18
N ALA A 157 -4.98 7.18 -7.03
CA ALA A 157 -5.28 6.59 -5.72
C ALA A 157 -6.78 6.52 -5.44
N SER A 158 -7.54 7.57 -5.79
CA SER A 158 -9.00 7.59 -5.65
C SER A 158 -9.65 6.51 -6.51
N ARG A 159 -9.25 6.43 -7.79
CA ARG A 159 -9.70 5.38 -8.72
C ARG A 159 -9.33 3.99 -8.20
N LEU A 160 -8.12 3.83 -7.67
CA LEU A 160 -7.66 2.55 -7.12
C LEU A 160 -8.52 2.10 -5.94
N LEU A 161 -8.83 2.97 -4.97
CA LEU A 161 -9.70 2.63 -3.83
C LEU A 161 -11.08 2.15 -4.30
N ILE A 162 -11.67 2.83 -5.27
CA ILE A 162 -12.98 2.48 -5.85
C ILE A 162 -12.91 1.14 -6.57
N MET A 163 -11.88 0.92 -7.40
CA MET A 163 -11.68 -0.37 -8.08
C MET A 163 -11.46 -1.50 -7.09
N LYS A 164 -10.70 -1.27 -6.02
CA LYS A 164 -10.46 -2.23 -4.94
C LYS A 164 -11.76 -2.62 -4.24
N LYS A 165 -12.60 -1.63 -3.90
CA LYS A 165 -13.94 -1.88 -3.35
C LYS A 165 -14.80 -2.70 -4.31
N CYS A 166 -14.83 -2.33 -5.59
CA CYS A 166 -15.61 -3.03 -6.60
C CYS A 166 -15.18 -4.49 -6.78
N VAL A 167 -13.86 -4.74 -6.85
CA VAL A 167 -13.29 -6.10 -6.97
C VAL A 167 -13.56 -6.91 -5.70
N ALA A 168 -13.40 -6.32 -4.51
CA ALA A 168 -13.69 -6.98 -3.24
C ALA A 168 -15.18 -7.37 -3.10
N ALA A 169 -16.09 -6.57 -3.65
CA ALA A 169 -17.52 -6.87 -3.73
C ALA A 169 -17.87 -7.95 -4.78
N GLY A 170 -16.92 -8.35 -5.64
CA GLY A 170 -17.15 -9.28 -6.75
C GLY A 170 -17.93 -8.67 -7.91
N GLU A 171 -18.05 -7.34 -7.97
CA GLU A 171 -18.80 -6.62 -9.01
C GLU A 171 -17.94 -6.14 -10.18
N CYS A 172 -16.62 -6.10 -10.01
CA CYS A 172 -15.64 -5.83 -11.08
C CYS A 172 -14.73 -7.03 -11.31
N ASN A 173 -14.52 -7.38 -12.57
CA ASN A 173 -13.59 -8.41 -13.02
C ASN A 173 -12.35 -7.85 -13.76
N SER A 174 -12.22 -6.53 -13.84
CA SER A 174 -11.08 -5.83 -14.41
C SER A 174 -10.63 -4.67 -13.52
N TRP A 175 -9.42 -4.17 -13.75
CA TRP A 175 -8.88 -2.96 -13.12
C TRP A 175 -9.12 -1.70 -13.95
N GLU A 176 -9.83 -1.82 -15.07
CA GLU A 176 -10.07 -0.72 -16.01
C GLU A 176 -11.04 0.29 -15.39
N TRP A 177 -10.58 1.51 -15.23
CA TRP A 177 -11.38 2.60 -14.70
C TRP A 177 -12.50 2.99 -15.67
N LYS A 178 -13.66 3.33 -15.11
CA LYS A 178 -14.77 3.99 -15.81
C LYS A 178 -15.34 5.07 -14.90
N ASP A 179 -15.66 6.23 -15.48
CA ASP A 179 -16.14 7.37 -14.69
C ASP A 179 -17.43 7.07 -13.91
N GLU A 180 -18.30 6.19 -14.43
CA GLU A 180 -19.51 5.74 -13.73
C GLU A 180 -19.25 5.04 -12.39
N TYR A 181 -18.03 4.53 -12.16
CA TYR A 181 -17.68 3.84 -10.92
C TYR A 181 -17.60 4.76 -9.71
N LYS A 182 -17.27 6.04 -9.90
CA LYS A 182 -17.23 7.00 -8.77
C LYS A 182 -18.59 7.21 -8.12
N ASP A 183 -19.66 7.10 -8.90
CA ASP A 183 -21.03 7.24 -8.40
C ASP A 183 -21.64 5.88 -8.04
N LYS A 184 -21.21 4.79 -8.70
CA LYS A 184 -21.69 3.43 -8.40
C LYS A 184 -21.11 2.86 -7.09
N TYR A 185 -19.86 3.19 -6.77
CA TYR A 185 -19.16 2.66 -5.59
C TYR A 185 -18.57 3.79 -4.73
N PRO A 186 -19.40 4.72 -4.23
CA PRO A 186 -18.93 5.77 -3.34
C PRO A 186 -18.34 5.16 -2.07
N ILE A 187 -17.31 5.78 -1.50
CA ILE A 187 -16.67 5.33 -0.27
C ILE A 187 -17.05 6.28 0.86
N SER A 188 -17.58 5.73 1.94
CA SER A 188 -17.89 6.48 3.15
C SER A 188 -16.75 6.41 4.17
N GLU A 189 -16.70 7.37 5.10
CA GLU A 189 -15.71 7.38 6.19
C GLU A 189 -15.80 6.13 7.10
N SER A 190 -16.95 5.46 7.14
CA SER A 190 -17.13 4.21 7.90
C SER A 190 -16.52 2.97 7.23
N GLU A 191 -16.19 3.03 5.94
CA GLU A 191 -15.69 1.88 5.16
C GLU A 191 -14.15 1.82 5.15
N LEU A 192 -13.56 1.85 6.35
CA LEU A 192 -12.10 1.82 6.53
C LEU A 192 -11.45 0.57 5.94
N GLU A 193 -12.17 -0.55 5.80
CA GLU A 193 -11.66 -1.76 5.17
C GLU A 193 -11.21 -1.54 3.71
N VAL A 194 -11.77 -0.53 3.03
CA VAL A 194 -11.37 -0.19 1.66
C VAL A 194 -9.93 0.32 1.61
N VAL A 195 -9.47 0.99 2.68
CA VAL A 195 -8.06 1.36 2.84
C VAL A 195 -7.20 0.10 2.96
N GLY A 196 -7.64 -0.91 3.70
CA GLY A 196 -6.93 -2.19 3.78
C GLY A 196 -6.74 -2.86 2.41
N TYR A 197 -7.74 -2.78 1.53
CA TYR A 197 -7.62 -3.32 0.17
C TYR A 197 -6.55 -2.59 -0.66
N TYR A 198 -6.34 -1.30 -0.43
CA TYR A 198 -5.28 -0.52 -1.08
C TYR A 198 -3.92 -1.22 -0.95
N TYR A 199 -3.59 -1.67 0.26
CA TYR A 199 -2.36 -2.39 0.61
C TYR A 199 -2.39 -3.89 0.26
N GLY A 200 -3.39 -4.35 -0.50
CA GLY A 200 -3.48 -5.74 -0.96
C GLY A 200 -4.03 -6.72 0.08
N LEU A 201 -4.56 -6.23 1.21
CA LEU A 201 -5.11 -7.07 2.26
C LEU A 201 -6.55 -7.48 1.90
N VAL A 202 -6.69 -8.60 1.19
CA VAL A 202 -7.97 -9.10 0.61
C VAL A 202 -9.09 -9.29 1.65
N ASN A 203 -8.78 -9.30 2.95
CA ASN A 203 -9.76 -9.43 4.02
C ASN A 203 -9.89 -8.19 4.93
N GLY A 204 -9.26 -7.05 4.59
CA GLY A 204 -9.43 -5.78 5.32
C GLY A 204 -8.27 -5.40 6.26
N CYS A 205 -8.62 -4.77 7.38
CA CYS A 205 -7.71 -4.06 8.28
C CYS A 205 -6.94 -4.99 9.23
N TYR A 206 -5.97 -5.74 8.72
CA TYR A 206 -5.13 -6.61 9.54
C TYR A 206 -3.74 -6.05 9.77
N PRO A 207 -3.23 -6.15 11.01
CA PRO A 207 -1.83 -5.93 11.30
C PRO A 207 -0.95 -6.94 10.57
N ASP A 208 0.13 -6.48 9.98
CA ASP A 208 1.22 -7.28 9.45
C ASP A 208 2.54 -6.92 10.18
N ASN A 209 3.66 -7.55 9.81
CA ASN A 209 4.92 -7.27 10.47
C ASN A 209 5.40 -5.82 10.21
N ALA A 210 5.05 -5.22 9.06
CA ALA A 210 5.51 -3.89 8.69
C ALA A 210 4.77 -2.80 9.47
N SER A 211 3.43 -2.87 9.48
CA SER A 211 2.56 -1.98 10.26
C SER A 211 2.80 -2.10 11.76
N GLN A 212 2.99 -3.31 12.29
CA GLN A 212 3.30 -3.50 13.71
C GLN A 212 4.73 -3.09 14.08
N CYS A 213 5.70 -3.27 13.18
CA CYS A 213 7.03 -2.70 13.37
C CYS A 213 6.95 -1.17 13.50
N ARG A 214 6.17 -0.51 12.63
CA ARG A 214 6.05 0.94 12.62
C ARG A 214 5.27 1.48 13.81
N TRP A 215 4.07 0.96 14.10
CA TRP A 215 3.12 1.57 15.03
C TRP A 215 2.85 0.78 16.31
N GLY A 216 3.44 -0.41 16.46
CA GLY A 216 3.30 -1.27 17.64
C GLY A 216 2.25 -2.37 17.49
N ASP A 217 2.10 -3.16 18.55
CA ASP A 217 1.27 -4.36 18.57
C ASP A 217 -0.19 -4.10 18.17
N GLY A 218 -0.73 -4.95 17.30
CA GLY A 218 -2.11 -4.87 16.85
C GLY A 218 -2.45 -3.69 15.94
N LYS A 219 -1.46 -2.92 15.45
CA LYS A 219 -1.69 -1.79 14.55
C LYS A 219 -1.59 -2.18 13.08
N SER A 220 -2.59 -1.78 12.30
CA SER A 220 -2.72 -1.97 10.86
C SER A 220 -2.64 -0.64 10.10
N TYR A 221 -2.57 -0.72 8.77
CA TYR A 221 -2.68 0.46 7.89
C TYR A 221 -4.00 1.21 8.05
N CYS A 222 -5.10 0.51 8.33
CA CYS A 222 -6.38 1.18 8.59
C CYS A 222 -6.35 1.96 9.90
N ASP A 223 -5.68 1.47 10.94
CA ASP A 223 -5.52 2.22 12.18
C ASP A 223 -4.78 3.53 11.95
N ALA A 224 -3.75 3.50 11.10
CA ALA A 224 -3.00 4.70 10.71
C ALA A 224 -3.89 5.73 9.99
N VAL A 225 -4.70 5.28 9.02
CA VAL A 225 -5.60 6.18 8.29
C VAL A 225 -6.77 6.66 9.16
N ASP A 226 -7.35 5.80 9.99
CA ASP A 226 -8.42 6.17 10.95
C ASP A 226 -7.91 7.21 11.97
N TYR A 227 -6.70 7.00 12.49
CA TYR A 227 -6.07 7.99 13.37
C TYR A 227 -5.84 9.32 12.64
N TYR A 228 -5.39 9.28 11.39
CA TYR A 228 -5.25 10.48 10.57
C TYR A 228 -6.62 11.17 10.38
N CYS A 229 -7.68 10.44 10.07
CA CYS A 229 -9.04 11.01 9.95
C CYS A 229 -9.53 11.69 11.23
N LYS A 230 -9.20 11.12 12.40
CA LYS A 230 -9.64 11.66 13.70
C LYS A 230 -8.80 12.85 14.18
N ASN A 231 -7.52 12.91 13.80
CA ASN A 231 -6.57 13.84 14.40
C ASN A 231 -5.90 14.79 13.39
N ASP A 232 -6.12 14.61 12.08
CA ASP A 232 -5.40 15.27 10.97
C ASP A 232 -3.86 15.19 11.13
N GLN A 233 -3.39 14.07 11.71
CA GLN A 233 -1.99 13.82 12.06
C GLN A 233 -1.64 12.34 11.91
N ALA A 234 -0.38 12.06 11.55
CA ALA A 234 0.18 10.72 11.50
C ALA A 234 0.20 10.06 12.90
N ILE A 235 0.05 8.72 12.95
CA ILE A 235 0.44 7.98 14.15
C ILE A 235 1.96 8.08 14.29
N PRO A 236 2.48 8.50 15.46
CA PRO A 236 3.92 8.50 15.70
C PRO A 236 4.53 7.10 15.54
N ASP A 237 5.65 7.02 14.83
CA ASP A 237 6.42 5.78 14.70
C ASP A 237 6.94 5.35 16.09
N GLN A 238 6.63 4.11 16.48
CA GLN A 238 7.09 3.51 17.73
C GLN A 238 8.27 2.56 17.52
N CYS A 239 8.45 2.03 16.31
CA CYS A 239 9.59 1.17 15.96
C CYS A 239 9.76 0.00 16.97
N THR A 240 8.85 -0.97 16.92
CA THR A 240 8.84 -2.10 17.87
C THR A 240 9.70 -3.27 17.36
N GLN A 241 10.91 -3.40 17.93
CA GLN A 241 11.95 -4.37 17.52
C GLN A 241 11.47 -5.83 17.32
N GLN A 242 10.50 -6.29 18.13
CA GLN A 242 10.00 -7.66 18.01
C GLN A 242 9.36 -7.96 16.65
N TYR A 243 8.75 -6.95 16.01
CA TYR A 243 8.19 -7.07 14.66
C TYR A 243 9.20 -6.66 13.59
N CYS A 244 10.03 -5.64 13.87
CA CYS A 244 11.04 -5.16 12.93
C CYS A 244 12.15 -6.20 12.65
N SER A 245 12.40 -7.13 13.57
CA SER A 245 13.32 -8.25 13.36
C SER A 245 12.76 -9.36 12.47
N LEU A 246 11.44 -9.42 12.28
CA LEU A 246 10.76 -10.36 11.37
C LEU A 246 10.68 -9.84 9.94
N LEU A 247 11.03 -8.57 9.75
CA LEU A 247 11.22 -7.97 8.45
C LEU A 247 12.50 -8.53 7.81
N THR A 248 12.51 -8.72 6.50
CA THR A 248 13.69 -9.13 5.73
C THR A 248 14.15 -7.95 4.87
N PRO A 249 15.44 -7.59 4.85
CA PRO A 249 16.26 -7.77 6.00
C PRO A 249 15.62 -7.02 7.20
N PRO A 250 16.05 -7.40 8.40
CA PRO A 250 15.59 -6.78 9.64
C PRO A 250 15.77 -5.26 9.61
N VAL A 251 14.76 -4.54 10.10
CA VAL A 251 14.83 -3.10 10.31
C VAL A 251 15.35 -2.86 11.73
N THR A 252 16.46 -2.14 11.86
CA THR A 252 16.95 -1.69 13.16
C THR A 252 16.29 -0.38 13.53
N CYS A 253 15.56 -0.37 14.65
CA CYS A 253 15.02 0.85 15.23
C CYS A 253 16.17 1.78 15.66
N PRO A 254 16.09 3.09 15.34
CA PRO A 254 17.09 4.07 15.74
C PRO A 254 17.19 4.26 17.26
#